data_AF-A0A8D5U1D9-F1
#
_entry.id   AF-A0A8D5U1D9-F1
#
_cell.length_a   1.000
_cell.length_b   1.000
_cell.length_c   1.000
_cell.angle_alpha   90.00
_cell.angle_beta   90.00
_cell.angle_gamma   90.00
#
_symmetry.space_group_name_H-M   'P 1'
#
loop_
_entity.id
_entity.type
_entity.pdbx_description
1 polymer ?
#
loop_
_entity_poly.entity_id
_entity_poly.type
_entity_poly.pdbx_seq_one_letter_code
_entity_poly.pdbx_strand_id
1 'polypeptide(L)'
;MMRNLLVSGVDDGFFPIKFKGKKGKTVLSSVTYDDKRVVYIDLNRITVDGNDGTDAFRTLRKGDITILDGVIYAGFNYITPDQNYIIFYSSRPNIEKIKEALIKHFYNENEKISYVVNILNGLSRITTKWGDVFIYTDLKIQDAVKIIEKYQFFSIRPEPLRTAHIISSSVARFLLNKHNSL
;
A
#
# COMPACT_ATOMS: atom_id res chain seq x y z
N MET A 1 26.68 17.87 -4.65
CA MET A 1 26.32 16.84 -3.64
C MET A 1 25.31 15.91 -4.31
N MET A 2 25.56 14.60 -4.38
CA MET A 2 24.61 13.66 -4.99
C MET A 2 23.35 13.58 -4.12
N ARG A 3 22.16 13.73 -4.71
CA ARG A 3 20.89 13.61 -3.99
C ARG A 3 20.67 12.15 -3.59
N ASN A 4 20.23 11.92 -2.36
CA ASN A 4 19.78 10.60 -1.94
C ASN A 4 18.51 10.17 -2.69
N LEU A 5 18.33 8.86 -2.81
CA LEU A 5 17.10 8.25 -3.32
C LEU A 5 15.95 8.47 -2.33
N LEU A 6 14.88 9.12 -2.78
CA LEU A 6 13.67 9.33 -1.98
C LEU A 6 12.77 8.11 -2.06
N VAL A 7 12.36 7.56 -0.92
CA VAL A 7 11.51 6.36 -0.87
C VAL A 7 10.23 6.66 -0.13
N SER A 8 9.10 6.34 -0.74
CA SER A 8 7.77 6.55 -0.17
C SER A 8 7.14 5.25 0.28
N GLY A 9 6.49 5.26 1.43
CA GLY A 9 5.55 4.21 1.84
C GLY A 9 4.13 4.67 1.57
N VAL A 10 3.29 3.76 1.07
CA VAL A 10 1.87 4.02 0.85
C VAL A 10 1.01 3.01 1.61
N ASP A 11 0.06 3.53 2.37
CA ASP A 11 -0.86 2.75 3.18
C ASP A 11 -2.21 3.48 3.35
N ASP A 12 -3.29 2.73 3.54
CA ASP A 12 -4.61 3.26 3.84
C ASP A 12 -4.92 3.28 5.34
N GLY A 13 -5.93 4.07 5.70
CA GLY A 13 -6.32 4.31 7.07
C GLY A 13 -7.45 3.39 7.52
N PHE A 14 -7.63 3.33 8.84
CA PHE A 14 -8.78 2.67 9.46
C PHE A 14 -10.12 3.15 8.89
N PHE A 15 -11.05 2.21 8.67
CA PHE A 15 -12.45 2.50 8.36
C PHE A 15 -13.39 1.58 9.14
N PRO A 16 -14.58 2.07 9.56
CA PRO A 16 -15.59 1.25 10.22
C PRO A 16 -16.32 0.34 9.22
N ILE A 17 -16.86 -0.79 9.71
CA ILE A 17 -17.59 -1.78 8.89
C ILE A 17 -18.74 -1.14 8.09
N LYS A 18 -19.41 -0.12 8.65
CA LYS A 18 -20.52 0.59 7.98
C LYS A 18 -20.13 1.26 6.65
N PHE A 19 -18.84 1.45 6.38
CA PHE A 19 -18.35 2.03 5.12
C PHE A 19 -18.17 1.00 4.00
N LYS A 20 -18.19 -0.30 4.32
CA LYS A 20 -18.10 -1.38 3.31
C LYS A 20 -19.21 -1.27 2.27
N GLY A 21 -18.90 -1.71 1.05
CA GLY A 21 -19.81 -1.61 -0.09
C GLY A 21 -19.98 -0.17 -0.58
N LYS A 22 -18.89 0.61 -0.66
CA LYS A 22 -18.85 1.97 -1.23
C LYS A 22 -19.65 3.01 -0.42
N LYS A 23 -19.80 2.81 0.89
CA LYS A 23 -20.64 3.65 1.79
C LYS A 23 -19.87 4.72 2.55
N GLY A 24 -18.56 4.80 2.36
CA GLY A 24 -17.71 5.82 2.97
C GLY A 24 -16.31 5.76 2.39
N LYS A 25 -15.48 6.71 2.81
CA LYS A 25 -14.08 6.82 2.39
C LYS A 25 -13.15 6.56 3.57
N THR A 26 -11.90 6.28 3.24
CA THR A 26 -10.79 6.30 4.20
C THR A 26 -9.65 7.13 3.64
N VAL A 27 -8.63 7.36 4.45
CA VAL A 27 -7.41 8.07 4.07
C VAL A 27 -6.49 7.13 3.32
N LEU A 28 -5.92 7.58 2.20
CA LEU A 28 -4.73 6.99 1.58
C LEU A 28 -3.57 7.95 1.83
N SER A 29 -2.44 7.46 2.32
CA SER A 29 -1.29 8.29 2.63
C SER A 29 -0.07 7.89 1.82
N SER A 30 0.77 8.87 1.47
CA SER A 30 2.15 8.66 1.05
C SER A 30 3.09 9.36 2.02
N VAL A 31 4.08 8.64 2.52
CA VAL A 31 5.11 9.19 3.43
C VAL A 31 6.47 8.99 2.80
N THR A 32 7.12 10.09 2.41
CA THR A 32 8.41 10.09 1.74
C THR A 32 9.55 10.28 2.73
N TYR A 33 10.54 9.41 2.62
CA TYR A 33 11.79 9.48 3.35
C TYR A 33 12.96 9.93 2.47
N ASP A 34 13.81 10.76 3.05
CA ASP A 34 15.21 10.96 2.65
C ASP A 34 16.08 10.29 3.71
N ASP A 35 16.52 9.07 3.41
CA ASP A 35 17.26 8.21 4.33
C ASP A 35 16.49 7.98 5.65
N LYS A 36 16.94 8.51 6.79
CA LYS A 36 16.26 8.34 8.09
C LYS A 36 15.20 9.41 8.39
N ARG A 37 14.99 10.37 7.51
CA ARG A 37 14.12 11.54 7.76
C ARG A 37 12.87 11.50 6.91
N VAL A 38 11.71 11.74 7.51
CA VAL A 38 10.49 12.05 6.77
C VAL A 38 10.63 13.46 6.19
N VAL A 39 10.44 13.60 4.88
CA VAL A 39 10.56 14.88 4.17
C VAL A 39 9.24 15.37 3.58
N TYR A 40 8.34 14.45 3.22
CA TYR A 40 7.00 14.78 2.73
C TYR A 40 5.96 13.78 3.25
N ILE A 41 4.77 14.30 3.50
CA ILE A 41 3.56 13.52 3.77
C ILE A 41 2.50 14.09 2.85
N ASP A 42 1.82 13.23 2.11
CA ASP A 42 0.69 13.61 1.29
C ASP A 42 -0.49 12.66 1.53
N LEU A 43 -1.70 13.20 1.49
CA LEU A 43 -2.92 12.51 1.90
C LEU A 43 -4.00 12.70 0.85
N ASN A 44 -4.71 11.62 0.55
CA ASN A 44 -5.93 11.65 -0.26
C ASN A 44 -7.01 10.79 0.42
N ARG A 45 -8.22 10.78 -0.15
CA ARG A 45 -9.33 9.94 0.30
C ARG A 45 -9.73 8.98 -0.81
N ILE A 46 -9.87 7.72 -0.45
CA ILE A 46 -10.32 6.66 -1.36
C ILE A 46 -11.61 6.04 -0.83
N THR A 47 -12.48 5.62 -1.74
CA THR A 47 -13.75 5.00 -1.40
C THR A 47 -13.51 3.56 -0.94
N VAL A 48 -14.07 3.18 0.21
CA VAL A 48 -13.98 1.80 0.71
C VAL A 48 -14.69 0.87 -0.27
N ASP A 49 -14.02 -0.20 -0.70
CA ASP A 49 -14.48 -1.12 -1.76
C ASP A 49 -14.75 -0.43 -3.12
N GLY A 50 -14.16 0.76 -3.34
CA GLY A 50 -14.28 1.58 -4.54
C GLY A 50 -13.37 1.16 -5.69
N ASN A 51 -13.30 2.04 -6.70
CA ASN A 51 -12.45 1.92 -7.89
C ASN A 51 -11.56 3.17 -8.09
N ASP A 52 -11.55 4.10 -7.13
CA ASP A 52 -10.80 5.37 -7.18
C ASP A 52 -9.37 5.26 -6.61
N GLY A 53 -8.93 4.07 -6.21
CA GLY A 53 -7.64 3.84 -5.56
C GLY A 53 -6.44 4.22 -6.44
N THR A 54 -6.39 3.72 -7.67
CA THR A 54 -5.32 4.04 -8.63
C THR A 54 -5.26 5.53 -8.96
N ASP A 55 -6.41 6.18 -9.18
CA ASP A 55 -6.44 7.60 -9.51
C ASP A 55 -5.98 8.46 -8.33
N ALA A 56 -6.46 8.17 -7.12
CA ALA A 56 -6.00 8.85 -5.91
C ALA A 56 -4.50 8.62 -5.68
N PHE A 57 -4.01 7.38 -5.87
CA PHE A 57 -2.58 7.06 -5.77
C PHE A 57 -1.74 7.91 -6.71
N ARG A 58 -2.17 8.08 -7.97
CA ARG A 58 -1.44 8.90 -8.97
C ARG A 58 -1.28 10.35 -8.54
N THR A 59 -2.29 10.92 -7.88
CA THR A 59 -2.25 12.31 -7.42
C THR A 59 -1.34 12.55 -6.22
N LEU A 60 -1.03 11.52 -5.41
CA LEU A 60 -0.16 11.67 -4.25
C LEU A 60 1.26 12.06 -4.68
N ARG A 61 1.87 13.01 -3.99
CA ARG A 61 3.31 13.23 -4.06
C ARG A 61 4.04 11.98 -3.57
N LYS A 62 4.96 11.48 -4.40
CA LYS A 62 5.78 10.30 -4.13
C LYS A 62 7.25 10.60 -4.41
N GLY A 63 8.12 9.80 -3.83
CA GLY A 63 9.57 9.82 -4.06
C GLY A 63 9.97 9.12 -5.35
N ASP A 64 11.26 8.81 -5.46
CA ASP A 64 11.85 8.11 -6.60
C ASP A 64 11.38 6.64 -6.66
N ILE A 65 11.13 6.02 -5.49
CA ILE A 65 10.61 4.65 -5.36
C ILE A 65 9.44 4.62 -4.39
N THR A 66 8.42 3.82 -4.70
CA THR A 66 7.25 3.64 -3.84
C THR A 66 7.14 2.21 -3.34
N ILE A 67 7.04 2.04 -2.03
CA ILE A 67 6.70 0.77 -1.37
C ILE A 67 5.21 0.84 -1.01
N LEU A 68 4.44 -0.14 -1.48
CA LEU A 68 3.02 -0.31 -1.28
C LEU A 68 2.78 -1.44 -0.27
N ASP A 69 1.83 -1.29 0.66
CA ASP A 69 1.50 -2.35 1.66
C ASP A 69 0.69 -3.54 1.09
N GLY A 70 0.64 -3.63 -0.23
CA GLY A 70 -0.18 -4.59 -0.94
C GLY A 70 -0.75 -3.96 -2.21
N VAL A 71 -1.52 -4.77 -2.93
CA VAL A 71 -2.23 -4.34 -4.15
C VAL A 71 -3.64 -3.83 -3.86
N ILE A 72 -4.22 -4.20 -2.71
CA ILE A 72 -5.59 -3.87 -2.32
C ILE A 72 -5.57 -2.93 -1.10
N TYR A 73 -6.35 -1.86 -1.18
CA TYR A 73 -6.52 -0.85 -0.14
C TYR A 73 -8.01 -0.69 0.18
N ALA A 74 -8.31 -0.15 1.36
CA ALA A 74 -9.66 0.21 1.80
C ALA A 74 -10.70 -0.90 1.55
N GLY A 75 -10.36 -2.14 1.92
CA GLY A 75 -11.18 -3.31 1.62
C GLY A 75 -10.78 -3.96 0.29
N PHE A 76 -11.41 -3.57 -0.82
CA PHE A 76 -11.19 -4.12 -2.16
C PHE A 76 -10.92 -3.07 -3.27
N ASN A 77 -10.40 -1.90 -2.89
CA ASN A 77 -10.02 -0.84 -3.83
C ASN A 77 -8.55 -1.02 -4.23
N TYR A 78 -8.30 -1.51 -5.44
CA TYR A 78 -6.94 -1.85 -5.88
C TYR A 78 -6.17 -0.62 -6.38
N ILE A 79 -4.84 -0.71 -6.29
CA ILE A 79 -3.92 0.29 -6.84
C ILE A 79 -3.06 -0.38 -7.90
N THR A 80 -2.94 0.27 -9.06
CA THR A 80 -2.00 -0.08 -10.12
C THR A 80 -0.86 0.93 -10.16
N PRO A 81 0.33 0.59 -9.62
CA PRO A 81 1.49 1.47 -9.73
C PRO A 81 2.06 1.45 -11.16
N ASP A 82 2.54 2.61 -11.63
CA ASP A 82 3.04 2.75 -13.01
C ASP A 82 4.50 2.30 -13.15
N GLN A 83 5.40 2.77 -12.28
CA GLN A 83 6.85 2.44 -12.32
C GLN A 83 7.51 2.64 -10.95
N ASN A 84 8.70 2.05 -10.79
CA ASN A 84 9.57 2.16 -9.62
C ASN A 84 8.84 1.81 -8.31
N TYR A 85 8.23 0.63 -8.27
CA TYR A 85 7.38 0.23 -7.16
C TYR A 85 7.80 -1.10 -6.56
N ILE A 86 7.48 -1.27 -5.28
CA ILE A 86 7.61 -2.52 -4.55
C ILE A 86 6.30 -2.75 -3.82
N ILE A 87 5.51 -3.74 -4.25
CA ILE A 87 4.39 -4.24 -3.47
C ILE A 87 4.95 -5.20 -2.44
N PHE A 88 4.77 -4.89 -1.16
CA PHE A 88 5.41 -5.59 -0.05
C PHE A 88 4.38 -6.30 0.82
N TYR A 89 4.68 -7.55 1.18
CA TYR A 89 3.94 -8.31 2.18
C TYR A 89 4.93 -8.92 3.19
N SER A 90 4.70 -8.66 4.49
CA SER A 90 5.52 -9.24 5.57
C SER A 90 5.28 -10.75 5.77
N SER A 91 4.21 -11.30 5.19
CA SER A 91 3.87 -12.72 5.21
C SER A 91 3.11 -13.09 3.94
N ARG A 92 3.11 -14.38 3.56
CA ARG A 92 2.44 -14.81 2.33
C ARG A 92 0.93 -14.61 2.47
N PRO A 93 0.27 -13.83 1.60
CA PRO A 93 -1.18 -13.69 1.63
C PRO A 93 -1.87 -15.02 1.26
N ASN A 94 -3.04 -15.27 1.85
CA ASN A 94 -3.87 -16.41 1.46
C ASN A 94 -4.63 -16.06 0.17
N ILE A 95 -4.03 -16.39 -0.96
CA ILE A 95 -4.51 -16.01 -2.30
C ILE A 95 -5.91 -16.57 -2.56
N GLU A 96 -6.18 -17.83 -2.18
CA GLU A 96 -7.50 -18.45 -2.40
C GLU A 96 -8.60 -17.72 -1.62
N LYS A 97 -8.38 -17.40 -0.34
CA LYS A 97 -9.37 -16.63 0.44
C LYS A 97 -9.61 -15.24 -0.15
N ILE A 98 -8.57 -14.57 -0.65
CA ILE A 98 -8.71 -13.26 -1.28
C ILE A 98 -9.49 -13.39 -2.59
N LYS A 99 -9.17 -14.39 -3.42
CA LYS A 99 -9.86 -14.67 -4.68
C LYS A 99 -11.33 -15.00 -4.47
N GLU A 100 -11.65 -15.86 -3.50
CA GLU A 100 -13.04 -16.19 -3.13
C GLU A 100 -13.82 -14.93 -2.73
N ALA A 101 -13.23 -14.06 -1.90
CA ALA A 101 -13.87 -12.82 -1.49
C ALA A 101 -14.06 -11.84 -2.66
N LEU A 102 -13.07 -11.72 -3.54
CA LEU A 102 -13.16 -10.93 -4.77
C LEU A 102 -14.27 -11.43 -5.69
N ILE A 103 -14.34 -12.74 -5.95
CA ILE A 103 -15.41 -13.34 -6.76
C ILE A 103 -16.76 -13.10 -6.11
N LYS A 104 -16.88 -13.32 -4.79
CA LYS A 104 -18.15 -13.16 -4.07
C LYS A 104 -18.69 -11.73 -4.11
N HIS A 105 -17.82 -10.73 -3.99
CA HIS A 105 -18.22 -9.33 -3.84
C HIS A 105 -18.14 -8.52 -5.14
N PHE A 106 -17.37 -8.97 -6.12
CA PHE A 106 -17.06 -8.23 -7.35
C PHE A 106 -17.10 -9.13 -8.60
N TYR A 107 -17.98 -10.13 -8.64
CA TYR A 107 -18.07 -11.12 -9.74
C TYR A 107 -18.16 -10.51 -11.16
N ASN A 108 -18.67 -9.29 -11.30
CA ASN A 108 -18.75 -8.57 -12.59
C ASN A 108 -17.48 -7.76 -12.94
N GLU A 109 -16.52 -7.64 -12.04
CA GLU A 109 -15.31 -6.83 -12.20
C GLU A 109 -14.10 -7.72 -12.54
N ASN A 110 -14.20 -8.47 -13.64
CA ASN A 110 -13.19 -9.45 -14.06
C ASN A 110 -11.77 -8.88 -14.12
N GLU A 111 -11.61 -7.64 -14.60
CA GLU A 111 -10.31 -6.97 -14.67
C GLU A 111 -9.67 -6.80 -13.28
N LYS A 112 -10.44 -6.34 -12.28
CA LYS A 112 -10.00 -6.22 -10.89
C LYS A 112 -9.57 -7.58 -10.33
N ILE A 113 -10.39 -8.61 -10.53
CA ILE A 113 -10.10 -9.96 -10.04
C ILE A 113 -8.80 -10.47 -10.66
N SER A 114 -8.70 -10.44 -11.98
CA SER A 114 -7.52 -10.91 -12.71
C SER A 114 -6.27 -10.14 -12.34
N TYR A 115 -6.33 -8.81 -12.27
CA TYR A 115 -5.19 -7.98 -11.90
C TYR A 115 -4.66 -8.34 -10.52
N VAL A 116 -5.52 -8.31 -9.49
CA VAL A 116 -5.12 -8.61 -8.11
C VAL A 116 -4.56 -10.02 -7.98
N VAL A 117 -5.24 -11.03 -8.55
CA VAL A 117 -4.79 -12.42 -8.48
C VAL A 117 -3.45 -12.62 -9.20
N ASN A 118 -3.23 -11.96 -10.35
CA ASN A 118 -1.96 -12.04 -11.08
C ASN A 118 -0.80 -11.49 -10.24
N ILE A 119 -0.98 -10.35 -9.58
CA ILE A 119 0.03 -9.76 -8.68
C ILE A 119 0.34 -10.72 -7.52
N LEU A 120 -0.70 -11.24 -6.86
CA LEU A 120 -0.54 -12.12 -5.71
C LEU A 120 0.16 -13.45 -6.07
N ASN A 121 -0.15 -14.01 -7.25
CA ASN A 121 0.53 -15.21 -7.75
C ASN A 121 1.97 -14.94 -8.19
N GLY A 122 2.27 -13.71 -8.64
CA GLY A 122 3.61 -13.28 -9.06
C GLY A 122 4.56 -12.91 -7.90
N LEU A 123 4.12 -13.02 -6.66
CA LEU A 123 4.96 -12.67 -5.50
C LEU A 123 6.22 -13.53 -5.41
N SER A 124 7.37 -12.86 -5.42
CA SER A 124 8.69 -13.46 -5.16
C SER A 124 8.96 -13.48 -3.65
N ARG A 125 9.33 -14.65 -3.10
CA ARG A 125 9.86 -14.74 -1.74
C ARG A 125 11.30 -14.25 -1.74
N ILE A 126 11.63 -13.34 -0.84
CA ILE A 126 12.99 -12.86 -0.60
C ILE A 126 13.32 -12.98 0.88
N THR A 127 14.57 -13.27 1.20
CA THR A 127 15.08 -13.26 2.58
C THR A 127 15.74 -11.91 2.85
N THR A 128 15.35 -11.28 3.94
CA THR A 128 15.92 -10.02 4.43
C THR A 128 16.60 -10.26 5.78
N LYS A 129 17.38 -9.28 6.26
CA LYS A 129 17.95 -9.27 7.61
C LYS A 129 16.93 -9.46 8.75
N TRP A 130 15.63 -9.24 8.52
CA TRP A 130 14.55 -9.41 9.50
C TRP A 130 13.65 -10.63 9.24
N GLY A 131 14.01 -11.48 8.27
CA GLY A 131 13.25 -12.67 7.88
C GLY A 131 12.69 -12.60 6.46
N ASP A 132 11.87 -13.59 6.13
CA ASP A 132 11.31 -13.74 4.79
C ASP A 132 10.10 -12.84 4.56
N VAL A 133 10.10 -12.19 3.40
CA VAL A 133 9.01 -11.33 2.92
C VAL A 133 8.65 -11.71 1.48
N PHE A 134 7.51 -11.21 1.01
CA PHE A 134 7.00 -11.49 -0.32
C PHE A 134 6.81 -10.18 -1.07
N ILE A 135 7.34 -10.09 -2.28
CA ILE A 135 7.32 -8.86 -3.06
C ILE A 135 6.88 -9.06 -4.51
N TYR A 136 6.26 -8.04 -5.08
CA TYR A 136 6.05 -7.92 -6.53
C TYR A 136 6.52 -6.52 -6.95
N THR A 137 7.38 -6.43 -7.96
CA THR A 137 8.10 -5.19 -8.31
C THR A 137 8.49 -5.18 -9.78
N ASP A 138 8.59 -3.99 -10.36
CA ASP A 138 9.19 -3.76 -11.68
C ASP A 138 10.72 -3.57 -11.62
N LEU A 139 11.29 -3.51 -10.42
CA LEU A 139 12.72 -3.38 -10.19
C LEU A 139 13.43 -4.73 -10.31
N LYS A 140 14.75 -4.69 -10.46
CA LYS A 140 15.57 -5.89 -10.22
C LYS A 140 15.41 -6.31 -8.77
N ILE A 141 15.16 -7.60 -8.53
CA ILE A 141 14.95 -8.16 -7.19
C ILE A 141 16.08 -7.77 -6.22
N GLN A 142 17.34 -7.79 -6.69
CA GLN A 142 18.50 -7.42 -5.86
C GLN A 142 18.46 -5.95 -5.39
N ASP A 143 17.95 -5.05 -6.22
CA ASP A 143 17.82 -3.63 -5.86
C ASP A 143 16.65 -3.44 -4.90
N ALA A 144 15.52 -4.12 -5.15
CA ALA A 144 14.38 -4.12 -4.24
C ALA A 144 14.75 -4.62 -2.84
N VAL A 145 15.53 -5.71 -2.73
CA VAL A 145 16.04 -6.23 -1.44
C VAL A 145 16.86 -5.17 -0.72
N LYS A 146 17.83 -4.53 -1.40
CA LYS A 146 18.67 -3.47 -0.79
C LYS A 146 17.82 -2.31 -0.28
N ILE A 147 16.81 -1.89 -1.03
CA ILE A 147 15.90 -0.80 -0.64
C ILE A 147 15.09 -1.20 0.59
N ILE A 148 14.47 -2.38 0.58
CA ILE A 148 13.71 -2.90 1.71
C ILE A 148 14.59 -2.96 2.97
N GLU A 149 15.75 -3.60 2.89
CA GLU A 149 16.65 -3.76 4.03
C GLU A 149 17.22 -2.43 4.54
N LYS A 150 17.46 -1.47 3.64
CA LYS A 150 17.86 -0.11 4.02
C LYS A 150 16.80 0.52 4.92
N TYR A 151 15.52 0.38 4.59
CA TYR A 151 14.42 1.01 5.31
C TYR A 151 13.81 0.16 6.43
N GLN A 152 14.20 -1.10 6.59
CA GLN A 152 13.87 -1.90 7.76
C GLN A 152 14.78 -1.52 8.95
N PHE A 153 14.49 -0.40 9.62
CA PHE A 153 15.34 0.07 10.73
C PHE A 153 15.23 -0.83 11.97
N PHE A 154 14.01 -1.19 12.36
CA PHE A 154 13.74 -1.89 13.63
C PHE A 154 12.82 -3.10 13.50
N SER A 155 12.27 -3.37 12.31
CA SER A 155 11.30 -4.44 12.10
C SER A 155 11.32 -4.98 10.68
N ILE A 156 10.59 -6.08 10.45
CA ILE A 156 10.38 -6.66 9.12
C ILE A 156 9.69 -5.71 8.15
N ARG A 157 8.86 -4.78 8.63
CA ARG A 157 8.16 -3.81 7.77
C ARG A 157 9.06 -2.59 7.54
N PRO A 158 9.29 -2.17 6.28
CA PRO A 158 10.01 -0.94 6.00
C PRO A 158 9.38 0.28 6.70
N GLU A 159 10.22 1.15 7.26
CA GLU A 159 9.80 2.32 8.02
C GLU A 159 8.88 3.29 7.24
N PRO A 160 9.07 3.53 5.93
CA PRO A 160 8.10 4.30 5.15
C PRO A 160 6.68 3.72 5.22
N LEU A 161 6.53 2.39 5.14
CA LEU A 161 5.23 1.73 5.28
C LEU A 161 4.68 1.79 6.71
N ARG A 162 5.54 1.57 7.71
CA ARG A 162 5.12 1.64 9.12
C ARG A 162 4.60 3.04 9.47
N THR A 163 5.27 4.08 8.98
CA THR A 163 4.88 5.47 9.23
C THR A 163 3.64 5.86 8.43
N ALA A 164 3.52 5.42 7.17
CA ALA A 164 2.29 5.56 6.39
C ALA A 164 1.09 4.95 7.14
N HIS A 165 1.22 3.72 7.64
CA HIS A 165 0.19 3.05 8.43
C HIS A 165 -0.28 3.86 9.65
N ILE A 166 0.68 4.38 10.42
CA ILE A 166 0.38 5.15 11.64
C ILE A 166 -0.32 6.46 11.28
N ILE A 167 0.17 7.17 10.27
CA ILE A 167 -0.41 8.44 9.82
C ILE A 167 -1.80 8.24 9.25
N SER A 168 -1.97 7.32 8.29
CA SER A 168 -3.25 7.04 7.65
C SER A 168 -4.31 6.65 8.68
N SER A 169 -3.97 5.73 9.59
CA SER A 169 -4.87 5.26 10.64
C SER A 169 -5.23 6.36 11.64
N SER A 170 -4.25 7.17 12.05
CA SER A 170 -4.48 8.26 13.01
C SER A 170 -5.35 9.36 12.42
N VAL A 171 -5.04 9.79 11.19
CA VAL A 171 -5.81 10.83 10.50
C VAL A 171 -7.22 10.33 10.20
N ALA A 172 -7.39 9.09 9.73
CA ALA A 172 -8.72 8.52 9.48
C ALA A 172 -9.58 8.51 10.75
N ARG A 173 -9.03 8.04 11.88
CA ARG A 173 -9.74 8.06 13.18
C ARG A 173 -10.06 9.47 13.66
N PHE A 174 -9.13 10.40 13.49
CA PHE A 174 -9.36 11.80 13.85
C PHE A 174 -10.50 12.41 13.04
N LEU A 175 -10.52 12.18 11.73
CA LEU A 175 -11.58 12.66 10.85
C LEU A 175 -12.94 12.05 11.19
N LEU A 176 -13.00 10.74 11.48
CA LEU A 176 -14.21 10.05 11.93
C LEU A 176 -14.79 10.65 13.22
N ASN A 177 -13.93 11.08 14.15
CA ASN A 177 -14.36 11.62 15.44
C ASN A 177 -14.79 13.09 15.36
N LYS A 178 -14.19 13.89 14.47
CA LYS A 178 -14.53 15.33 14.34
C LYS A 178 -15.69 15.59 13.39
N HIS A 179 -15.81 14.80 12.35
CA HIS A 179 -16.81 14.97 11.31
C HIS A 179 -17.42 13.60 11.06
N ASN A 180 -18.73 13.44 11.23
CA ASN A 180 -19.46 12.22 10.85
C ASN A 180 -19.36 11.87 9.33
N SER A 181 -18.41 12.45 8.60
CA SER A 181 -18.24 12.38 7.15
C SER A 181 -16.79 11.99 6.80
N LEU A 182 -16.57 10.69 6.75
CA LEU A 182 -15.61 10.07 5.85
C LEU A 182 -16.39 9.14 4.93
#